data_AF-A0A3B9UDC9-F1
#
_entry.id   AF-A0A3B9UDC9-F1
#
_cell.length_a   1.000
_cell.length_b   1.000
_cell.length_c   1.000
_cell.angle_alpha   90.00
_cell.angle_beta   90.00
_cell.angle_gamma   90.00
#
_symmetry.space_group_name_H-M   'P 1'
#
loop_
_entity.id
_entity.type
_entity.pdbx_description
1 polymer ?
#
loop_
_entity_poly.entity_id
_entity_poly.type
_entity_poly.pdbx_seq_one_letter_code
_entity_poly.pdbx_strand_id
1 'polypeptide(L)'
;FAARAQTSYARTQVELAQYEYLLPRLTRMWTHLERQKGGIGMRGPGETQIETDRRIIKQKIAHLKEKLTVIDRQMATQRGNRGALVRMALIGYTNVGKSTLMNALSKSEVLAEN
;
A
#
# COMPACT_ATOMS: atom_id res chain seq x y z
N PHE A 1 3.36 -6.66 5.24
CA PHE A 1 2.62 -6.44 3.97
C PHE A 1 3.54 -6.22 2.78
N ALA A 2 4.48 -5.25 2.81
CA ALA A 2 5.38 -5.00 1.68
C ALA A 2 6.18 -6.23 1.25
N ALA A 3 6.78 -6.96 2.19
CA ALA A 3 7.51 -8.21 1.91
C ALA A 3 6.62 -9.34 1.33
N ARG A 4 5.30 -9.29 1.54
CA ARG A 4 4.34 -10.30 1.05
C ARG A 4 3.71 -9.90 -0.29
N ALA A 5 3.93 -8.67 -0.78
CA ALA A 5 3.31 -8.16 -2.00
C ALA A 5 4.08 -8.66 -3.24
N GLN A 6 3.59 -9.75 -3.84
CA GLN A 6 4.24 -10.36 -5.01
C GLN A 6 3.79 -9.76 -6.35
N THR A 7 2.53 -9.33 -6.46
CA THR A 7 1.98 -8.77 -7.70
C THR A 7 2.21 -7.26 -7.80
N SER A 8 2.29 -6.73 -9.03
CA SER A 8 2.38 -5.28 -9.28
C SER A 8 1.23 -4.51 -8.63
N TYR A 9 0.02 -5.09 -8.65
CA TYR A 9 -1.16 -4.57 -7.97
C TYR A 9 -0.96 -4.46 -6.46
N ALA A 10 -0.59 -5.58 -5.81
CA ALA A 10 -0.39 -5.61 -4.37
C ALA A 10 0.74 -4.67 -3.93
N ARG A 11 1.83 -4.59 -4.69
CA ARG A 11 2.94 -3.66 -4.40
C ARG A 11 2.47 -2.21 -4.48
N THR A 12 1.75 -1.85 -5.53
CA THR A 12 1.23 -0.49 -5.73
C THR A 12 0.23 -0.11 -4.62
N GLN A 13 -0.64 -1.04 -4.20
CA GLN A 13 -1.56 -0.80 -3.08
C GLN A 13 -0.82 -0.64 -1.74
N VAL A 14 0.17 -1.47 -1.47
CA VAL A 14 0.96 -1.36 -0.23
C VAL A 14 1.73 -0.05 -0.20
N GLU A 15 2.36 0.35 -1.30
CA GLU A 15 3.07 1.63 -1.41
C GLU A 15 2.12 2.82 -1.23
N LEU A 16 0.94 2.78 -1.85
CA LEU A 16 -0.09 3.80 -1.66
C LEU A 16 -0.49 3.92 -0.19
N ALA A 17 -0.77 2.78 0.47
CA ALA A 17 -1.13 2.76 1.88
C ALA A 17 -0.01 3.30 2.78
N GLN A 18 1.27 3.05 2.44
CA GLN A 18 2.41 3.62 3.16
C GLN A 18 2.44 5.15 3.05
N TYR A 19 2.23 5.71 1.86
CA TYR A 19 2.19 7.16 1.68
C TYR A 19 0.98 7.81 2.36
N GLU A 20 -0.20 7.21 2.27
CA GLU A 20 -1.40 7.69 2.96
C GLU A 20 -1.24 7.62 4.49
N TYR A 21 -0.53 6.62 5.00
CA TYR A 21 -0.18 6.50 6.41
C TYR A 21 0.87 7.54 6.85
N LEU A 22 1.86 7.82 6.00
CA LEU A 22 2.94 8.76 6.31
C LEU A 22 2.47 10.22 6.26
N LEU A 23 1.60 10.58 5.31
CA LEU A 23 1.14 11.95 5.07
C LEU A 23 0.67 12.72 6.33
N PRO A 24 -0.21 12.18 7.20
CA PRO A 24 -0.62 12.87 8.42
C PRO A 24 0.45 12.88 9.52
N ARG A 25 1.51 12.05 9.40
CA ARG A 25 2.56 11.87 10.41
C ARG A 25 3.82 12.68 10.14
N LEU A 26 4.01 13.16 8.91
CA LEU A 26 5.15 13.99 8.49
C LEU A 26 5.44 15.14 9.47
N THR A 27 4.42 15.94 9.82
CA THR A 27 4.59 17.11 10.68
C THR A 27 5.16 16.76 12.06
N ARG A 28 4.84 15.58 12.61
CA ARG A 28 5.35 15.13 13.93
C ARG A 28 6.76 14.55 13.88
N MET A 29 7.22 14.09 12.71
CA MET A 29 8.59 13.58 12.57
C MET A 29 9.61 14.72 12.51
N TRP A 30 9.19 15.89 12.02
CA TRP A 30 10.05 17.05 11.82
C TRP A 30 10.21 17.96 13.04
N THR A 31 9.37 17.83 14.07
CA THR A 31 9.52 18.56 15.35
C THR A 31 10.85 18.25 16.06
N HIS A 32 11.47 17.10 15.77
CA HIS A 32 12.80 16.75 16.26
C HIS A 32 13.94 17.44 15.49
N LEU A 33 13.72 17.77 14.21
CA LEU A 33 14.72 18.42 13.35
C LEU A 33 14.80 19.93 13.59
N GLU A 34 13.67 20.58 13.92
CA GLU A 34 13.65 22.01 14.27
C GLU A 34 14.43 22.32 15.56
N ARG A 35 14.42 21.41 16.54
CA ARG A 35 15.14 21.61 17.81
C ARG A 35 16.66 21.58 17.68
N GLN A 36 17.20 21.00 16.61
CA GLN A 36 18.64 21.01 16.35
C GLN A 36 19.16 22.33 15.72
N LYS A 37 18.27 23.16 15.14
CA LYS A 37 18.62 24.45 14.54
C LYS A 37 17.98 25.58 15.34
N GLY A 38 18.49 25.82 16.55
CA GLY A 38 18.03 26.91 17.40
C GLY A 38 18.20 28.29 16.76
N GLY A 39 17.24 29.20 17.02
CA GLY A 39 17.45 30.65 16.87
C GLY A 39 16.34 31.43 16.16
N ILE A 40 15.41 31.97 16.95
CA ILE A 40 14.70 33.26 16.82
C ILE A 40 14.21 33.68 15.41
N GLY A 41 12.88 33.61 15.21
CA GLY A 41 12.14 34.74 14.60
C GLY A 41 11.78 34.71 13.12
N MET A 42 11.96 33.61 12.41
CA MET A 42 11.52 33.48 11.01
C MET A 42 10.72 32.19 10.86
N ARG A 43 9.64 32.19 10.07
CA ARG A 43 9.08 30.96 9.48
C ARG A 43 10.26 30.20 8.87
N GLY A 44 10.72 29.16 9.55
CA GLY A 44 12.04 28.59 9.29
C GLY A 44 12.05 27.74 8.02
N PRO A 45 13.22 27.44 7.45
CA PRO A 45 13.37 26.55 6.30
C PRO A 45 12.72 25.16 6.49
N GLY A 46 12.45 24.74 7.73
CA GLY A 46 11.70 23.50 8.05
C GLY A 46 10.23 23.54 7.63
N GLU A 47 9.53 24.67 7.81
CA GLU A 47 8.11 24.80 7.42
C GLU A 47 7.95 24.64 5.91
N THR A 48 8.79 25.32 5.13
CA THR A 48 8.80 25.24 3.66
C THR A 48 9.20 23.85 3.15
N GLN A 49 10.12 23.17 3.85
CA GLN A 49 10.49 21.79 3.51
C GLN A 49 9.35 20.81 3.79
N ILE A 50 8.63 20.96 4.92
CA ILE A 50 7.44 20.14 5.24
C ILE A 50 6.35 20.32 4.19
N GLU A 51 6.09 21.55 3.73
CA GLU A 51 5.13 21.79 2.66
C GLU A 51 5.56 21.16 1.33
N THR A 52 6.85 21.24 1.00
CA THR A 52 7.43 20.63 -0.20
C THR A 52 7.30 19.10 -0.15
N ASP A 53 7.66 18.47 0.95
CA ASP A 53 7.55 17.02 1.15
C ASP A 53 6.09 16.56 1.14
N ARG A 54 5.20 17.32 1.79
CA ARG A 54 3.75 17.07 1.76
C ARG A 54 3.24 17.10 0.31
N ARG A 55 3.71 18.05 -0.49
CA ARG A 55 3.35 18.16 -1.91
C ARG A 55 3.88 16.96 -2.70
N ILE A 56 5.14 16.56 -2.52
CA ILE A 56 5.73 15.40 -3.18
C ILE A 56 4.93 14.12 -2.85
N ILE A 57 4.61 13.90 -1.58
CA ILE A 57 3.84 12.72 -1.16
C ILE A 57 2.43 12.74 -1.74
N LYS A 58 1.75 13.89 -1.77
CA LYS A 58 0.44 14.02 -2.44
C LYS A 58 0.52 13.70 -3.93
N GLN A 59 1.57 14.15 -4.62
CA GLN A 59 1.80 13.82 -6.03
C GLN A 59 2.01 12.32 -6.23
N LYS A 60 2.80 11.67 -5.37
CA LYS A 60 2.97 10.20 -5.40
C LYS A 60 1.67 9.45 -5.17
N ILE A 61 0.85 9.88 -4.19
CA ILE A 61 -0.48 9.30 -3.94
C ILE A 61 -1.36 9.40 -5.18
N ALA A 62 -1.42 10.58 -5.82
CA ALA A 62 -2.21 10.77 -7.05
C ALA A 62 -1.75 9.84 -8.17
N HIS A 63 -0.44 9.79 -8.41
CA HIS A 63 0.15 8.92 -9.43
C HIS A 63 -0.11 7.43 -9.17
N LEU A 64 0.03 6.96 -7.92
CA LEU A 64 -0.25 5.57 -7.56
C LEU A 64 -1.74 5.22 -7.72
N LYS A 65 -2.65 6.15 -7.41
CA LYS A 65 -4.10 5.97 -7.65
C LYS A 65 -4.40 5.81 -9.14
N GLU A 66 -3.86 6.68 -9.98
CA GLU A 66 -4.01 6.56 -11.45
C GLU A 66 -3.47 5.22 -11.94
N LYS A 67 -2.27 4.82 -11.49
CA LYS A 67 -1.67 3.53 -11.85
C LYS A 67 -2.56 2.35 -11.44
N LEU A 68 -3.19 2.39 -10.27
CA LEU A 68 -4.14 1.35 -9.85
C LEU A 68 -5.35 1.27 -10.79
N THR A 69 -5.89 2.40 -11.26
CA THR A 69 -7.02 2.37 -12.22
C THR A 69 -6.67 1.65 -13.52
N VAL A 70 -5.43 1.83 -14.02
CA VAL A 70 -4.94 1.17 -15.23
C VAL A 70 -4.79 -0.34 -14.98
N ILE A 71 -4.19 -0.73 -13.86
CA ILE A 71 -4.02 -2.14 -13.49
C ILE A 71 -5.38 -2.82 -13.30
N ASP A 72 -6.35 -2.15 -12.68
CA ASP A 72 -7.71 -2.68 -12.47
C ASP A 72 -8.43 -2.93 -13.79
N ARG A 73 -8.33 -2.02 -14.76
CA ARG A 73 -8.86 -2.23 -16.12
C ARG A 73 -8.25 -3.46 -16.78
N GLN A 74 -6.92 -3.61 -16.71
CA GLN A 74 -6.24 -4.77 -17.27
C GLN A 74 -6.68 -6.08 -16.59
N MET A 75 -6.82 -6.07 -15.26
CA MET A 75 -7.28 -7.23 -14.50
C MET A 75 -8.74 -7.59 -14.79
N ALA A 76 -9.61 -6.61 -15.04
CA ALA A 76 -10.98 -6.85 -15.46
C ALA A 76 -11.05 -7.61 -16.79
N THR A 77 -10.26 -7.20 -17.79
CA THR A 77 -10.15 -7.89 -19.09
C THR A 77 -9.67 -9.33 -18.92
N GLN A 78 -8.61 -9.57 -18.12
CA GLN A 78 -8.11 -10.93 -17.87
C GLN A 78 -9.13 -11.85 -17.18
N ARG A 79 -10.00 -11.29 -16.33
CA ARG A 79 -11.07 -12.05 -15.66
C ARG A 79 -12.32 -12.24 -16.52
N GLY A 80 -12.50 -11.43 -17.58
CA GLY A 80 -13.67 -11.49 -18.47
C GLY A 80 -13.86 -12.86 -19.14
N ASN A 81 -12.76 -13.55 -19.48
CA ASN A 81 -12.80 -14.87 -20.11
C ASN A 81 -13.13 -16.03 -19.15
N ARG A 82 -13.43 -15.76 -17.87
CA ARG A 82 -13.69 -16.78 -16.84
C ARG A 82 -15.18 -16.83 -16.44
N GLY A 83 -16.08 -16.62 -17.40
CA GLY A 83 -17.53 -16.50 -17.16
C GLY A 83 -18.23 -17.80 -16.76
N ALA A 84 -17.76 -18.94 -17.26
CA ALA A 84 -18.39 -20.25 -17.03
C ALA A 84 -17.91 -20.97 -15.75
N LEU A 85 -17.05 -20.35 -14.94
CA LEU A 85 -16.45 -20.99 -13.77
C LEU A 85 -17.14 -20.54 -12.47
N VAL A 86 -17.42 -21.50 -11.59
CA VAL A 86 -17.87 -21.23 -10.21
C VAL A 86 -16.73 -20.52 -9.46
N ARG A 87 -17.04 -19.38 -8.84
CA ARG A 87 -16.08 -18.57 -8.08
C ARG A 87 -16.35 -18.73 -6.59
N MET A 88 -15.34 -19.16 -5.84
CA MET A 88 -15.40 -19.23 -4.39
C MET A 88 -14.26 -18.41 -3.77
N ALA A 89 -14.50 -17.88 -2.58
CA ALA A 89 -13.50 -17.17 -1.78
C ALA A 89 -13.50 -17.72 -0.36
N LEU A 90 -12.32 -17.93 0.21
CA LEU A 90 -12.13 -18.37 1.58
C LEU A 90 -11.73 -17.17 2.46
N ILE A 91 -12.54 -16.87 3.48
CA ILE A 91 -12.38 -15.69 4.34
C ILE A 91 -12.19 -16.14 5.80
N GLY A 92 -11.40 -15.39 6.58
CA GLY A 92 -11.15 -15.65 8.00
C GLY A 92 -9.87 -14.97 8.48
N TYR A 93 -9.51 -15.12 9.76
CA TYR A 93 -8.28 -14.56 10.35
C TYR A 93 -6.99 -15.18 9.78
N THR A 94 -5.83 -14.58 10.03
CA THR A 94 -4.55 -15.25 9.73
C THR A 94 -4.37 -16.46 10.66
N ASN A 95 -3.72 -17.52 10.17
CA ASN A 95 -3.45 -18.76 10.91
C ASN A 95 -4.68 -19.61 11.39
N VAL A 96 -5.85 -19.44 10.79
CA VAL A 96 -7.01 -20.37 11.00
C VAL A 96 -7.00 -21.54 9.99
N GLY A 97 -5.85 -21.82 9.36
CA GLY A 97 -5.74 -22.95 8.41
C GLY A 97 -6.37 -22.72 7.03
N LYS A 98 -6.63 -21.46 6.64
CA LYS A 98 -7.18 -21.13 5.31
C LYS A 98 -6.32 -21.65 4.16
N SER A 99 -5.00 -21.45 4.23
CA SER A 99 -4.06 -21.96 3.21
C SER A 99 -4.07 -23.49 3.17
N THR A 100 -4.16 -24.15 4.33
CA THR A 100 -4.24 -25.61 4.45
C THR A 100 -5.48 -26.15 3.75
N LEU A 101 -6.65 -25.57 4.00
CA LEU A 101 -7.89 -25.95 3.32
C LEU A 101 -7.83 -25.69 1.81
N MET A 102 -7.26 -24.55 1.39
CA MET A 102 -7.10 -24.23 -0.02
C MET A 102 -6.23 -25.28 -0.73
N ASN A 103 -5.09 -25.65 -0.13
CA ASN A 103 -4.18 -26.66 -0.68
C ASN A 103 -4.83 -28.03 -0.81
N ALA A 104 -5.59 -28.44 0.21
CA ALA A 104 -6.33 -29.70 0.20
C ALA A 104 -7.37 -29.76 -0.92
N LEU A 105 -8.09 -28.65 -1.16
CA LEU A 105 -9.13 -28.58 -2.19
C LEU A 105 -8.58 -28.40 -3.61
N SER A 106 -7.48 -27.67 -3.79
CA SER A 106 -6.98 -27.31 -5.12
C SER A 106 -5.75 -28.08 -5.59
N LYS A 107 -5.21 -29.02 -4.78
CA LYS A 107 -3.90 -29.68 -5.01
C LYS A 107 -2.79 -28.67 -5.38
N SER A 108 -2.85 -27.49 -4.78
CA SER A 108 -1.89 -26.40 -5.00
C SER A 108 -1.01 -26.24 -3.76
N GLU A 109 0.22 -25.77 -3.94
CA GLU A 109 1.10 -25.40 -2.83
C GLU A 109 1.01 -23.90 -2.58
N VAL A 110 -0.06 -23.46 -1.92
CA VAL A 110 -0.13 -22.11 -1.33
C VAL A 110 0.62 -22.14 0.00
N LEU A 111 1.46 -21.13 0.25
CA LEU A 111 2.19 -20.98 1.50
C LEU A 111 1.21 -21.04 2.70
N ALA A 112 1.35 -22.06 3.54
CA ALA A 112 0.65 -22.19 4.81
C ALA A 112 1.59 -21.71 5.91
N GLU A 113 1.20 -20.63 6.60
CA GLU A 113 1.87 -20.22 7.84
C GLU A 113 1.35 -21.15 8.95
N ASN A 114 2.25 -21.89 9.60
CA ASN A 114 1.99 -22.64 10.83
C ASN A 114 2.08 -21.70 12.04
#